data_AF-A0A7C3GA32-F1
#
_entry.id   AF-A0A7C3GA32-F1
#
_cell.length_a   1.000
_cell.length_b   1.000
_cell.length_c   1.000
_cell.angle_alpha   90.00
_cell.angle_beta   90.00
_cell.angle_gamma   90.00
#
_symmetry.space_group_name_H-M   'P 1'
#
loop_
_entity.id
_entity.type
_entity.pdbx_description
1 polymer ?
#
loop_
_entity_poly.entity_id
_entity_poly.type
_entity_poly.pdbx_seq_one_letter_code
_entity_poly.pdbx_strand_id
1 'polypeptide(L)'
;MGLFSFLKKAGASALSKKEAVKVEKTDEIKKLEAKLLNTQKTVLLQQIVTGLGVKGKDLKVKLNGDKGKVTVSGQVGSNEDREKIILALGNVSGIAAVDDRLIVKKKTPEAVFYTVQKGDTLGKIAKSQMGKASLYKEIFKANQPMLKSPDKIFPGQVLRIPAAKK
;
A
#
# COMPACT_ATOMS: atom_id res chain seq x y z
N MET A 1 -13.53 -3.92 -38.04
CA MET A 1 -13.70 -3.30 -36.71
C MET A 1 -14.51 -2.03 -36.91
N GLY A 2 -15.70 -1.91 -36.31
CA GLY A 2 -16.65 -0.82 -36.58
C GLY A 2 -16.51 0.34 -35.61
N LEU A 3 -16.54 1.57 -36.13
CA LEU A 3 -16.59 2.80 -35.35
C LEU A 3 -18.07 3.22 -35.21
N PHE A 4 -18.61 3.18 -33.99
CA PHE A 4 -19.96 3.64 -33.73
C PHE A 4 -19.94 5.12 -33.31
N SER A 5 -20.46 5.99 -34.17
CA SER A 5 -20.58 7.43 -33.92
C SER A 5 -21.96 7.74 -33.34
N PHE A 6 -22.00 8.38 -32.18
CA PHE A 6 -23.23 8.82 -31.53
C PHE A 6 -23.32 10.36 -31.58
N LEU A 7 -24.51 10.89 -31.85
CA LEU A 7 -24.77 12.33 -31.73
C LEU A 7 -24.68 12.75 -30.26
N LYS A 8 -23.64 13.51 -29.92
CA LYS A 8 -23.35 14.05 -28.56
C LYS A 8 -24.53 14.75 -27.88
N LYS A 9 -25.56 15.15 -28.63
CA LYS A 9 -26.71 15.94 -28.17
C LYS A 9 -28.04 15.17 -28.17
N ALA A 10 -28.07 13.95 -28.70
CA ALA A 10 -29.26 13.11 -28.77
C ALA A 10 -29.14 11.95 -27.77
N GLY A 11 -29.44 12.26 -26.51
CA GLY A 11 -29.53 11.28 -25.41
C GLY A 11 -30.63 11.72 -24.45
N ALA A 12 -31.24 10.77 -23.74
CA ALA A 12 -32.32 11.06 -22.79
C ALA A 12 -31.90 12.17 -21.81
N SER A 13 -32.75 13.20 -21.66
CA SER A 13 -32.53 14.37 -20.80
C SER A 13 -32.62 14.08 -19.29
N ALA A 14 -32.72 12.80 -18.91
CA ALA A 14 -32.79 12.32 -17.53
C ALA A 14 -31.57 12.69 -16.67
N LEU A 15 -30.51 13.24 -17.29
CA LEU A 15 -29.30 13.73 -16.61
C LEU A 15 -29.21 15.26 -16.55
N SER A 16 -30.24 15.99 -16.96
CA SER A 16 -30.25 17.46 -16.85
C SER A 16 -30.47 17.90 -15.40
N LYS A 17 -29.57 18.76 -14.93
CA LYS A 17 -29.26 19.17 -13.54
C LYS A 17 -30.40 19.68 -12.63
N LYS A 18 -31.67 19.57 -13.00
CA LYS A 18 -32.79 20.14 -12.22
C LYS A 18 -33.47 19.21 -11.22
N GLU A 19 -33.14 17.92 -11.23
CA GLU A 19 -33.58 16.96 -10.22
C GLU A 19 -32.39 16.28 -9.56
N ALA A 20 -31.56 17.08 -8.89
CA ALA A 20 -30.80 16.56 -7.75
C ALA A 20 -31.79 16.34 -6.58
N VAL A 21 -32.69 15.37 -6.76
CA VAL A 21 -33.34 14.70 -5.64
C VAL A 21 -32.18 14.29 -4.72
N LYS A 22 -32.28 14.59 -3.42
CA LYS A 22 -31.46 13.92 -2.41
C LYS A 22 -31.76 12.43 -2.55
N VAL A 23 -31.04 11.73 -3.42
CA VAL A 23 -31.13 10.29 -3.55
C VAL A 23 -30.56 9.75 -2.25
N GLU A 24 -31.43 9.40 -1.32
CA GLU A 24 -31.05 8.52 -0.22
C GLU A 24 -30.39 7.31 -0.86
N LYS A 25 -29.10 7.11 -0.56
CA LYS A 25 -28.35 5.99 -1.14
C LYS A 25 -29.07 4.71 -0.76
N THR A 26 -29.71 4.06 -1.74
CA THR A 26 -30.26 2.72 -1.56
C THR A 26 -29.13 1.76 -1.19
N ASP A 27 -29.44 0.70 -0.47
CA ASP A 27 -28.40 -0.24 0.00
C ASP A 27 -27.67 -0.92 -1.17
N GLU A 28 -28.30 -1.00 -2.35
CA GLU A 28 -27.67 -1.45 -3.58
C GLU A 28 -26.62 -0.45 -4.10
N ILE A 29 -26.93 0.85 -4.10
CA ILE A 29 -25.98 1.90 -4.49
C ILE A 29 -24.78 1.91 -3.52
N LYS A 30 -25.02 1.78 -2.20
CA LYS A 30 -23.92 1.67 -1.20
C LYS A 30 -23.03 0.45 -1.45
N LYS A 31 -23.63 -0.71 -1.76
CA LYS A 31 -22.89 -1.95 -2.08
C LYS A 31 -22.07 -1.81 -3.36
N LEU A 32 -22.61 -1.16 -4.39
CA LEU A 32 -21.92 -0.91 -5.65
C LEU A 32 -20.76 0.08 -5.49
N GLU A 33 -20.96 1.16 -4.73
CA GLU A 33 -19.90 2.12 -4.40
C GLU A 33 -18.76 1.44 -3.61
N ALA A 34 -19.08 0.62 -2.62
CA ALA A 34 -18.09 -0.14 -1.85
C ALA A 34 -17.30 -1.13 -2.72
N LYS A 35 -17.98 -1.83 -3.65
CA LYS A 35 -17.31 -2.70 -4.62
C LYS A 35 -16.37 -1.91 -5.54
N LEU A 36 -16.81 -0.77 -6.06
CA LEU A 36 -15.98 0.08 -6.94
C LEU A 36 -14.75 0.61 -6.21
N LEU A 37 -14.92 1.10 -4.97
CA LEU A 37 -13.84 1.54 -4.09
C LEU A 37 -12.83 0.41 -3.82
N ASN A 38 -13.30 -0.81 -3.55
CA ASN A 38 -12.42 -1.95 -3.34
C ASN A 38 -11.63 -2.31 -4.59
N THR A 39 -12.26 -2.29 -5.77
CA THR A 39 -11.57 -2.50 -7.06
C THR A 39 -10.51 -1.42 -7.31
N GLN A 40 -10.83 -0.15 -7.07
CA GLN A 40 -9.85 0.94 -7.19
C GLN A 40 -8.67 0.74 -6.24
N LYS A 41 -8.94 0.40 -4.97
CA LYS A 41 -7.90 0.09 -3.99
C LYS A 41 -7.02 -1.08 -4.43
N THR A 42 -7.59 -2.16 -4.97
CA THR A 42 -6.79 -3.28 -5.47
C THR A 42 -5.84 -2.87 -6.59
N VAL A 43 -6.28 -2.01 -7.50
CA VAL A 43 -5.45 -1.51 -8.61
C VAL A 43 -4.32 -0.64 -8.06
N LEU A 44 -4.60 0.26 -7.11
CA LEU A 44 -3.59 1.09 -6.47
C LEU A 44 -2.55 0.26 -5.71
N LEU A 45 -2.98 -0.74 -4.94
CA LEU A 45 -2.08 -1.65 -4.22
C LEU A 45 -1.19 -2.42 -5.20
N GLN A 46 -1.74 -2.88 -6.31
CA GLN A 46 -0.96 -3.57 -7.34
C GLN A 46 0.06 -2.62 -7.99
N GLN A 47 -0.33 -1.37 -8.28
CA GLN A 47 0.58 -0.34 -8.81
C GLN A 47 1.69 0.03 -7.82
N ILE A 48 1.41 0.07 -6.52
CA ILE A 48 2.42 0.30 -5.49
C ILE A 48 3.46 -0.82 -5.54
N VAL A 49 3.02 -2.08 -5.56
CA VAL A 49 3.93 -3.24 -5.58
C VAL A 49 4.78 -3.27 -6.85
N THR A 50 4.22 -2.97 -8.02
CA THR A 50 5.00 -2.91 -9.27
C THR A 50 5.97 -1.71 -9.28
N GLY A 51 5.57 -0.57 -8.71
CA GLY A 51 6.39 0.63 -8.59
C GLY A 51 7.59 0.50 -7.64
N LEU A 52 7.62 -0.51 -6.76
CA LEU A 52 8.77 -0.77 -5.88
C LEU A 52 10.00 -1.30 -6.62
N GLY A 53 9.85 -1.80 -7.85
CA GLY A 53 10.97 -2.39 -8.60
C GLY A 53 11.51 -3.70 -8.00
N VAL A 54 10.69 -4.40 -7.20
CA VAL A 54 11.06 -5.67 -6.58
C VAL A 54 11.18 -6.79 -7.61
N LYS A 55 12.22 -7.62 -7.48
CA LYS A 55 12.45 -8.78 -8.36
C LYS A 55 11.54 -9.93 -7.95
N GLY A 56 10.31 -9.94 -8.46
CA GLY A 56 9.33 -10.99 -8.20
C GLY A 56 8.84 -11.71 -9.46
N LYS A 57 8.33 -12.94 -9.27
CA LYS A 57 7.57 -13.71 -10.27
C LYS A 57 6.18 -13.98 -9.72
N ASP A 58 5.17 -13.91 -10.59
CA ASP A 58 3.77 -14.24 -10.27
C ASP A 58 3.20 -13.51 -9.05
N LEU A 59 3.59 -12.24 -8.86
CA LEU A 59 3.09 -11.41 -7.77
C LEU A 59 1.60 -11.10 -7.97
N LYS A 60 0.76 -11.53 -7.04
CA LYS A 60 -0.67 -11.28 -7.01
C LYS A 60 -1.05 -10.64 -5.69
N VAL A 61 -1.84 -9.57 -5.77
CA VAL A 61 -2.37 -8.84 -4.62
C VAL A 61 -3.89 -8.91 -4.66
N LYS A 62 -4.52 -9.36 -3.57
CA LYS A 62 -5.97 -9.45 -3.42
C LYS A 62 -6.40 -8.71 -2.17
N LEU A 63 -7.45 -7.89 -2.26
CA LEU A 63 -8.03 -7.21 -1.10
C LEU A 63 -9.35 -7.87 -0.72
N ASN A 64 -9.46 -8.34 0.52
CA ASN A 64 -10.72 -8.79 1.09
C ASN A 64 -11.43 -7.57 1.72
N GLY A 65 -12.41 -7.04 0.97
CA GLY A 65 -13.09 -5.78 1.24
C GLY A 65 -13.74 -5.67 2.62
N ASP A 66 -14.20 -6.79 3.19
CA ASP A 66 -14.98 -6.77 4.43
C ASP A 66 -14.13 -6.60 5.70
N LYS A 67 -12.81 -6.81 5.63
CA LYS A 67 -11.90 -6.79 6.81
C LYS A 67 -10.65 -5.94 6.62
N GLY A 68 -10.50 -5.24 5.49
CA GLY A 68 -9.27 -4.50 5.17
C GLY A 68 -8.03 -5.39 5.13
N LYS A 69 -8.20 -6.69 4.85
CA LYS A 69 -7.12 -7.69 4.82
C LYS A 69 -6.61 -7.85 3.40
N VAL A 70 -5.33 -7.58 3.17
CA VAL A 70 -4.65 -7.75 1.88
C VAL A 70 -3.93 -9.08 1.87
N THR A 71 -4.15 -9.91 0.86
CA THR A 71 -3.37 -11.13 0.64
C THR A 71 -2.39 -10.89 -0.49
N VAL A 72 -1.12 -11.16 -0.24
CA VAL A 72 -0.05 -11.07 -1.23
C VAL A 72 0.59 -12.44 -1.42
N SER A 73 0.73 -12.88 -2.67
CA SER A 73 1.27 -14.19 -3.03
C SER A 73 2.17 -14.09 -4.25
N GLY A 74 3.08 -15.04 -4.41
CA GLY A 74 4.03 -15.10 -5.51
C GLY A 74 5.43 -15.43 -5.03
N GLN A 75 6.42 -15.19 -5.87
CA GLN A 75 7.82 -15.46 -5.56
C GLN A 75 8.63 -14.16 -5.56
N VAL A 76 9.54 -13.99 -4.61
CA VAL A 76 10.42 -12.83 -4.49
C VAL A 76 11.88 -13.24 -4.35
N GLY A 77 12.77 -12.37 -4.81
CA GLY A 77 14.21 -12.60 -4.82
C GLY A 77 14.81 -12.74 -3.42
N SER A 78 14.37 -11.93 -2.46
CA SER A 78 14.95 -11.87 -1.11
C SER A 78 13.94 -11.60 0.00
N ASN A 79 14.32 -11.87 1.25
CA ASN A 79 13.51 -11.49 2.43
C ASN A 79 13.32 -9.97 2.48
N GLU A 80 14.32 -9.18 2.07
CA GLU A 80 14.19 -7.72 1.99
C GLU A 80 13.08 -7.29 1.01
N ASP A 81 13.00 -7.92 -0.17
CA ASP A 81 11.95 -7.62 -1.15
C ASP A 81 10.56 -7.96 -0.59
N ARG A 82 10.42 -9.11 0.09
CA ARG A 82 9.20 -9.52 0.78
C ARG A 82 8.76 -8.48 1.80
N GLU A 83 9.66 -8.08 2.69
CA GLU A 83 9.39 -7.12 3.75
C GLU A 83 8.99 -5.75 3.21
N LYS A 84 9.64 -5.27 2.14
CA LYS A 84 9.26 -4.01 1.47
C LYS A 84 7.85 -4.06 0.90
N ILE A 85 7.46 -5.17 0.27
CA ILE A 85 6.10 -5.36 -0.25
C ILE A 85 5.09 -5.31 0.90
N ILE A 86 5.36 -6.03 1.99
CA ILE A 86 4.46 -6.07 3.15
C ILE A 86 4.28 -4.66 3.74
N LEU A 87 5.36 -3.91 3.91
CA LEU A 87 5.32 -2.54 4.44
C LEU A 87 4.60 -1.57 3.50
N ALA A 88 4.85 -1.68 2.19
CA ALA A 88 4.19 -0.83 1.20
C ALA A 88 2.67 -1.04 1.22
N LEU A 89 2.21 -2.28 1.36
CA LEU A 89 0.79 -2.61 1.45
C LEU A 89 0.20 -2.22 2.81
N GLY A 90 0.91 -2.47 3.91
CA GLY A 90 0.44 -2.21 5.27
C GLY A 90 0.36 -0.72 5.62
N ASN A 91 1.20 0.12 5.01
CA ASN A 91 1.19 1.57 5.22
C ASN A 91 0.11 2.30 4.40
N VAL A 92 -0.78 1.58 3.70
CA VAL A 92 -1.90 2.17 2.95
C VAL A 92 -3.12 2.32 3.84
N SER A 93 -3.76 3.49 3.78
CA SER A 93 -4.97 3.78 4.55
C SER A 93 -6.10 2.78 4.28
N GLY A 94 -6.70 2.25 5.36
CA GLY A 94 -7.78 1.27 5.32
C GLY A 94 -7.32 -0.18 5.19
N ILE A 95 -6.01 -0.44 5.23
CA ILE A 95 -5.46 -1.80 5.38
C ILE A 95 -5.23 -2.07 6.86
N ALA A 96 -5.86 -3.14 7.36
CA ALA A 96 -5.75 -3.56 8.75
C ALA A 96 -4.74 -4.70 8.94
N ALA A 97 -4.55 -5.54 7.91
CA ALA A 97 -3.65 -6.67 7.97
C ALA A 97 -3.15 -7.08 6.58
N VAL A 98 -1.93 -7.60 6.52
CA VAL A 98 -1.33 -8.19 5.32
C VAL A 98 -1.09 -9.68 5.58
N ASP A 99 -1.76 -10.53 4.81
CA ASP A 99 -1.57 -11.98 4.73
C ASP A 99 -0.48 -12.26 3.71
N ASP A 100 0.68 -12.59 4.23
CA ASP A 100 1.86 -12.85 3.42
C ASP A 100 1.96 -14.34 3.05
N ARG A 101 1.90 -14.60 1.75
CA ARG A 101 2.05 -15.91 1.12
C ARG A 101 3.16 -15.88 0.07
N LEU A 102 4.17 -15.02 0.28
CA LEU A 102 5.31 -14.90 -0.63
C LEU A 102 6.35 -15.98 -0.37
N ILE A 103 6.88 -16.54 -1.44
CA ILE A 103 7.97 -17.52 -1.41
C ILE A 103 9.27 -16.78 -1.66
N VAL A 104 10.22 -16.89 -0.74
CA VAL A 104 11.52 -16.19 -0.81
C VAL A 104 12.59 -17.12 -1.36
N LYS A 105 13.34 -16.66 -2.38
CA LYS A 105 14.49 -17.40 -2.93
C LYS A 105 15.76 -17.29 -2.09
N LYS A 106 16.06 -16.10 -1.57
CA LYS A 106 17.28 -15.82 -0.80
C LYS A 106 16.94 -15.29 0.59
N LYS A 107 17.36 -16.00 1.63
CA LYS A 107 17.31 -15.47 2.99
C LYS A 107 18.37 -14.37 3.16
N THR A 108 17.91 -13.21 3.61
CA THR A 108 18.75 -12.08 4.05
C THR A 108 18.44 -11.81 5.51
N PRO A 109 19.32 -11.08 6.24
CA PRO A 109 19.04 -10.71 7.62
C PRO A 109 17.65 -10.08 7.76
N GLU A 110 16.88 -10.58 8.72
CA GLU A 110 15.52 -10.13 8.97
C GLU A 110 15.53 -8.71 9.55
N ALA A 111 14.59 -7.89 9.08
CA ALA A 111 14.39 -6.57 9.66
C ALA A 111 13.36 -6.62 10.80
N VAL A 112 13.48 -5.67 11.71
CA VAL A 112 12.44 -5.39 12.71
C VAL A 112 11.46 -4.38 12.11
N PHE A 113 10.17 -4.62 12.29
CA PHE A 113 9.13 -3.65 11.93
C PHE A 113 8.80 -2.78 13.13
N TYR A 114 8.95 -1.47 12.97
CA TYR A 114 8.71 -0.50 14.02
C TYR A 114 7.58 0.45 13.62
N THR A 115 6.55 0.56 14.45
CA THR A 115 5.48 1.53 14.27
C THR A 115 5.87 2.86 14.89
N VAL A 116 5.97 3.90 14.06
CA VAL A 116 6.31 5.26 14.46
C VAL A 116 5.30 5.79 15.47
N GLN A 117 5.79 6.32 16.58
CA GLN A 117 4.97 6.92 17.62
C GLN A 117 4.98 8.45 17.52
N LYS A 118 4.04 9.10 18.22
CA LYS A 118 3.98 10.57 18.27
C LYS A 118 5.26 11.13 18.90
N GLY A 119 5.96 12.00 18.17
CA GLY A 119 7.20 12.63 18.63
C GLY A 119 8.49 11.88 18.28
N ASP A 120 8.37 10.76 17.56
CA ASP A 120 9.52 10.04 17.02
C ASP A 120 10.21 10.82 15.89
N THR A 121 11.53 10.68 15.85
CA THR A 121 12.36 11.05 14.70
C THR A 121 13.17 9.83 14.28
N LEU A 122 13.61 9.75 13.03
CA LEU A 122 14.43 8.60 12.60
C LEU A 122 15.69 8.42 13.46
N GLY A 123 16.30 9.52 13.93
CA GLY A 123 17.45 9.47 14.84
C GLY A 123 17.10 8.87 16.21
N LYS A 124 15.94 9.21 16.78
CA LYS A 124 15.45 8.60 18.04
C LYS A 124 15.19 7.11 17.86
N ILE A 125 14.52 6.74 16.77
CA ILE A 125 14.24 5.34 16.43
C ILE A 125 15.55 4.57 16.24
N ALA A 126 16.52 5.11 15.50
CA ALA A 126 17.83 4.50 15.30
C ALA A 126 18.59 4.31 16.62
N LYS A 127 18.55 5.32 17.51
CA LYS A 127 19.17 5.19 18.84
C LYS A 127 18.50 4.10 19.67
N SER A 128 17.17 4.03 19.66
CA SER A 128 16.42 3.04 20.44
C SER A 128 16.56 1.62 19.89
N GLN A 129 16.55 1.44 18.57
CA GLN A 129 16.47 0.12 17.93
C GLN A 129 17.85 -0.42 17.51
N MET A 130 18.81 0.47 17.24
CA MET A 130 20.14 0.12 16.72
C MET A 130 21.28 0.67 17.61
N GLY A 131 20.96 1.32 18.73
CA GLY A 131 21.91 1.85 19.70
C GLY A 131 22.59 3.18 19.32
N LYS A 132 22.54 3.60 18.05
CA LYS A 132 23.19 4.83 17.57
C LYS A 132 22.25 5.68 16.71
N ALA A 133 22.11 6.96 17.08
CA ALA A 133 21.28 7.90 16.33
C ALA A 133 21.78 8.10 14.88
N SER A 134 23.09 8.00 14.64
CA SER A 134 23.70 8.15 13.31
C SER A 134 23.26 7.08 12.30
N LEU A 135 22.73 5.95 12.76
CA LEU A 135 22.23 4.86 11.91
C LEU A 135 20.85 5.17 11.29
N TYR A 136 20.29 6.36 11.54
CA TYR A 136 19.07 6.83 10.89
C TYR A 136 19.16 6.78 9.34
N LYS A 137 20.37 6.96 8.78
CA LYS A 137 20.63 6.86 7.34
C LYS A 137 20.40 5.46 6.80
N GLU A 138 20.69 4.44 7.60
CA GLU A 138 20.43 3.04 7.23
C GLU A 138 18.95 2.72 7.24
N ILE A 139 18.21 3.19 8.25
CA ILE A 139 16.75 3.10 8.28
C ILE A 139 16.16 3.82 7.06
N PHE A 140 16.61 5.04 6.78
CA PHE A 140 16.16 5.80 5.61
C PHE A 140 16.37 5.02 4.31
N LYS A 141 17.58 4.49 4.09
CA LYS A 141 17.92 3.68 2.91
C LYS A 141 17.09 2.40 2.83
N ALA A 142 16.83 1.73 3.95
CA ALA A 142 16.05 0.50 4.00
C ALA A 142 14.57 0.70 3.61
N ASN A 143 14.04 1.92 3.75
CA ASN A 143 12.66 2.27 3.45
C ASN A 143 12.48 3.01 2.11
N GLN A 144 13.55 3.20 1.33
CA GLN A 144 13.45 3.73 -0.04
C GLN A 144 12.86 2.66 -0.99
N PRO A 145 12.03 3.06 -1.98
CA PRO A 145 11.64 4.43 -2.34
C PRO A 145 10.41 4.98 -1.58
N MET A 146 9.85 4.21 -0.62
CA MET A 146 8.61 4.57 0.07
C MET A 146 8.77 5.80 0.97
N LEU A 147 9.90 5.90 1.68
CA LEU A 147 10.22 7.04 2.53
C LEU A 147 11.08 8.05 1.77
N LYS A 148 10.50 9.14 1.25
CA LYS A 148 11.20 10.10 0.37
C LYS A 148 12.21 11.02 1.07
N SER A 149 12.03 11.28 2.36
CA SER A 149 12.94 12.11 3.16
C SER A 149 13.03 11.56 4.58
N PRO A 150 14.20 11.69 5.27
CA PRO A 150 14.36 11.25 6.65
C PRO A 150 13.34 11.84 7.63
N ASP A 151 12.89 13.07 7.38
CA ASP A 151 11.98 13.78 8.28
C ASP A 151 10.50 13.57 7.95
N LYS A 152 10.21 12.87 6.84
CA LYS A 152 8.84 12.62 6.38
C LYS A 152 8.29 11.30 6.93
N ILE A 153 8.36 11.16 8.25
CA ILE A 153 7.71 10.06 8.98
C ILE A 153 6.51 10.59 9.77
N PHE A 154 5.49 9.76 9.96
CA PHE A 154 4.28 10.15 10.69
C PHE A 154 3.83 9.06 11.66
N PRO A 155 3.13 9.42 12.75
CA PRO A 155 2.64 8.44 13.73
C PRO A 155 1.74 7.38 13.09
N GLY A 156 1.94 6.12 13.45
CA GLY A 156 1.24 4.97 12.87
C GLY A 156 1.89 4.39 11.61
N GLN A 157 2.88 5.08 11.01
CA GLN A 157 3.66 4.52 9.90
C GLN A 157 4.54 3.38 10.40
N VAL A 158 4.55 2.24 9.70
CA VAL A 158 5.46 1.13 9.99
C VAL A 158 6.72 1.27 9.14
N LEU A 159 7.88 1.23 9.79
CA LEU A 159 9.20 1.33 9.17
C LEU A 159 9.97 0.02 9.26
N ARG A 160 10.76 -0.26 8.23
CA ARG A 160 11.77 -1.32 8.21
C ARG A 160 13.02 -0.87 8.95
N ILE A 161 13.38 -1.56 10.02
CA ILE A 161 14.65 -1.35 10.72
C ILE A 161 15.60 -2.49 10.33
N PRO A 162 16.62 -2.23 9.49
CA PRO A 162 17.54 -3.28 9.07
C PRO A 162 18.34 -3.79 10.27
N ALA A 163 18.72 -5.07 10.27
CA ALA A 163 19.69 -5.58 11.22
C ALA A 163 20.98 -4.75 11.13
N ALA A 164 21.42 -4.18 12.25
CA ALA A 164 22.68 -3.44 12.31
C ALA A 164 23.80 -4.37 11.87
N LYS A 165 24.61 -3.94 10.91
CA LYS A 165 25.86 -4.64 10.58
C LYS A 165 26.74 -4.56 11.82
N LYS A 166 26.92 -5.71 12.49
CA LYS A 166 27.89 -5.84 13.59
C LYS A 166 29.28 -5.51 13.09
#